data_AF-A0A453HFY2-F1
#
_entry.id   AF-A0A453HFY2-F1
#
_cell.length_a   1.000
_cell.length_b   1.000
_cell.length_c   1.000
_cell.angle_alpha   90.00
_cell.angle_beta   90.00
_cell.angle_gamma   90.00
#
_symmetry.space_group_name_H-M   'P 1'
#
loop_
_entity.id
_entity.type
_entity.pdbx_description
1 polymer ?
#
loop_
_entity_poly.entity_id
_entity_poly.type
_entity_poly.pdbx_seq_one_letter_code
_entity_poly.pdbx_strand_id
1 'polypeptide(L)'
;MQQPSNSPDMNFLDLGLFSSLHSMSDTLVSNSLDELINNVQHEYDAYDANKINRIFLTLQGCLIEVMKRGGGNDYKIPHMYKDGLERAGNLPNVLDCDHELYESVMQAVAN
;
A
#
# COMPACT_ATOMS: atom_id res chain seq x y z
N MET A 1 -12.33 -5.95 -2.78
CA MET A 1 -11.24 -5.41 -3.62
C MET A 1 -11.19 -6.21 -4.89
N GLN A 2 -11.07 -5.55 -6.04
CA GLN A 2 -10.81 -6.21 -7.32
C GLN A 2 -9.37 -5.86 -7.71
N GLN A 3 -8.51 -6.87 -7.83
CA GLN A 3 -7.14 -6.70 -8.30
C GLN A 3 -7.10 -7.04 -9.79
N PRO A 4 -6.66 -6.11 -10.66
CA PRO A 4 -6.46 -6.42 -12.07
C PRO A 4 -5.29 -7.39 -12.25
N SER A 5 -5.35 -8.19 -13.33
CA SER A 5 -4.28 -9.13 -13.66
C SER A 5 -2.93 -8.43 -13.80
N ASN A 6 -1.88 -9.02 -13.23
CA ASN A 6 -0.50 -8.50 -13.26
C ASN A 6 -0.30 -7.11 -12.61
N SER A 7 -1.14 -6.73 -11.66
CA SER A 7 -1.02 -5.47 -10.91
C SER A 7 -0.87 -5.73 -9.40
N PRO A 8 0.33 -6.12 -8.92
CA PRO A 8 0.60 -6.34 -7.50
C PRO A 8 0.54 -5.04 -6.67
N ASP A 9 0.82 -3.92 -7.31
CA ASP A 9 0.70 -2.55 -6.81
C ASP A 9 -0.74 -2.14 -6.43
N MET A 10 -1.74 -2.87 -6.94
CA MET A 10 -3.16 -2.67 -6.67
C MET A 10 -3.68 -3.57 -5.54
N ASN A 11 -2.80 -4.35 -4.90
CA ASN A 11 -3.12 -5.18 -3.75
C ASN A 11 -2.34 -4.69 -2.53
N PHE A 12 -3.06 -4.22 -1.52
CA PHE A 12 -2.48 -3.76 -0.24
C PHE A 12 -1.50 -4.78 0.39
N LEU A 13 -1.84 -6.07 0.30
CA LEU A 13 -1.05 -7.14 0.91
C LEU A 13 0.31 -7.28 0.22
N ASP A 14 0.31 -7.34 -1.11
CA ASP A 14 1.51 -7.49 -1.94
C ASP A 14 2.33 -6.19 -1.97
N LEU A 15 1.65 -5.03 -1.99
CA LEU A 15 2.25 -3.70 -2.09
C LEU A 15 3.17 -3.38 -0.90
N GLY A 16 2.83 -3.86 0.31
CA GLY A 16 3.61 -3.48 1.48
C GLY A 16 3.42 -4.28 2.76
N LEU A 17 2.27 -4.94 2.99
CA LEU A 17 2.06 -5.64 4.25
C LEU A 17 2.99 -6.85 4.37
N PHE A 18 3.00 -7.74 3.37
CA PHE A 18 3.81 -8.96 3.43
C PHE A 18 5.30 -8.67 3.44
N SER A 19 5.76 -7.71 2.63
CA SER A 19 7.17 -7.32 2.61
C SER A 19 7.63 -6.70 3.93
N SER A 20 6.78 -5.89 4.57
CA SER A 20 7.09 -5.31 5.88
C SER A 20 7.04 -6.36 7.00
N LEU A 21 6.04 -7.25 7.01
CA LEU A 21 5.97 -8.34 7.98
C LEU A 21 7.17 -9.28 7.86
N HIS A 22 7.52 -9.66 6.63
CA HIS A 22 8.69 -10.48 6.36
C HIS A 22 9.98 -9.81 6.83
N SER A 23 10.16 -8.53 6.53
CA SER A 23 11.31 -7.76 7.00
C SER A 23 11.39 -7.68 8.54
N MET A 24 10.26 -7.72 9.24
CA MET A 24 10.22 -7.73 10.71
C MET A 24 10.57 -9.13 11.23
N SER A 25 9.93 -10.18 10.69
CA SER A 25 10.18 -11.56 11.09
C SER A 25 11.59 -12.04 10.76
N ASP A 26 12.22 -11.54 9.69
CA ASP A 26 13.59 -11.90 9.29
C ASP A 26 14.64 -11.43 10.29
N THR A 27 14.30 -10.48 11.17
CA THR A 27 15.17 -10.10 12.29
C THR A 27 15.17 -11.12 13.43
N LEU A 28 14.21 -12.05 13.42
CA LEU A 28 14.05 -13.11 14.40
C LEU A 28 14.67 -14.41 13.88
N VAL A 29 15.60 -14.99 14.65
CA VAL A 29 16.20 -16.28 14.30
C VAL A 29 15.16 -17.39 14.51
N SER A 30 14.88 -18.16 13.46
CA SER A 30 13.99 -19.32 13.50
C SER A 30 14.76 -20.55 13.03
N ASN A 31 14.76 -21.62 13.83
CA ASN A 31 15.43 -22.89 13.52
C ASN A 31 14.46 -24.01 13.11
N SER A 32 13.16 -23.71 13.10
CA SER A 32 12.11 -24.62 12.65
C SER A 32 10.98 -23.87 11.96
N LEU A 33 10.14 -24.61 11.23
CA LEU A 33 8.94 -24.06 10.62
C LEU A 33 7.96 -23.52 11.68
N ASP A 34 7.81 -24.21 12.80
CA ASP A 34 6.92 -23.80 13.88
C ASP A 34 7.38 -22.49 14.53
N GLU A 35 8.70 -22.34 14.74
CA GLU A 35 9.28 -21.07 15.22
C GLU A 35 9.05 -19.93 14.23
N LEU A 36 9.22 -20.19 12.93
CA LEU A 36 8.95 -19.19 11.89
C LEU A 36 7.48 -18.74 11.91
N ILE A 37 6.53 -19.69 11.99
CA ILE A 37 5.09 -19.40 12.04
C ILE A 37 4.77 -18.55 13.28
N ASN A 38 5.30 -18.93 14.45
CA ASN A 38 5.08 -18.20 15.69
C ASN A 38 5.66 -16.79 15.64
N ASN A 39 6.86 -16.62 15.07
CA ASN A 39 7.50 -15.32 14.91
C ASN A 39 6.70 -14.40 13.98
N VAL A 40 6.22 -14.91 12.84
CA VAL A 40 5.35 -14.14 11.93
C VAL A 40 4.03 -13.74 12.62
N GLN A 41 3.41 -14.67 13.36
CA GLN A 41 2.17 -14.38 14.09
C GLN A 41 2.38 -13.31 15.16
N HIS A 42 3.48 -13.38 15.92
CA HIS A 42 3.85 -12.37 16.91
C HIS A 42 4.00 -10.98 16.28
N GLU A 43 4.75 -10.87 15.18
CA GLU A 43 4.94 -9.58 14.48
C GLU A 43 3.64 -9.06 13.86
N TYR A 44 2.74 -9.94 13.43
CA TYR A 44 1.41 -9.57 12.95
C TYR A 44 0.54 -8.99 14.07
N ASP A 45 0.50 -9.64 15.24
CA ASP A 45 -0.30 -9.19 16.37
C ASP A 45 0.23 -7.88 16.97
N ALA A 46 1.54 -7.66 16.92
CA ALA A 46 2.21 -6.44 17.36
C ALA A 46 2.30 -5.35 16.28
N TYR A 47 1.69 -5.54 15.11
CA TYR A 47 1.92 -4.68 13.96
C TYR A 47 1.36 -3.26 14.15
N ASP A 48 2.19 -2.26 13.84
CA ASP A 48 1.84 -0.86 14.04
C ASP A 48 0.79 -0.36 13.04
N ALA A 49 -0.34 0.13 13.54
CA ALA A 49 -1.41 0.72 12.75
C ALA A 49 -0.94 1.91 11.89
N ASN A 50 0.08 2.65 12.33
CA ASN A 50 0.66 3.74 11.53
C ASN A 50 1.33 3.21 10.25
N LYS A 51 2.04 2.07 10.33
CA LYS A 51 2.60 1.40 9.14
C LYS A 51 1.49 0.97 8.18
N ILE A 52 0.35 0.49 8.70
CA ILE A 52 -0.82 0.15 7.89
C ILE A 52 -1.32 1.38 7.13
N ASN A 53 -1.48 2.52 7.81
CA ASN A 53 -1.91 3.77 7.17
C ASN A 53 -0.95 4.18 6.03
N ARG A 54 0.37 4.06 6.25
CA ARG A 54 1.37 4.38 5.22
C ARG A 54 1.23 3.51 3.96
N ILE A 55 0.90 2.23 4.11
CA ILE A 55 0.66 1.33 2.98
C ILE A 55 -0.64 1.72 2.27
N PHE A 56 -1.71 2.04 3.01
CA PHE A 56 -2.98 2.52 2.41
C PHE A 56 -2.81 3.82 1.61
N LEU A 57 -2.07 4.79 2.13
CA LEU A 57 -1.76 6.02 1.37
C LEU A 57 -0.95 5.72 0.11
N THR A 58 -0.07 4.72 0.15
CA THR A 58 0.67 4.28 -1.04
C THR A 58 -0.27 3.68 -2.06
N LEU A 59 -1.20 2.80 -1.63
CA LEU A 59 -2.22 2.22 -2.51
C LEU A 59 -3.11 3.31 -3.13
N GLN A 60 -3.60 4.26 -2.35
CA GLN A 60 -4.40 5.39 -2.86
C GLN A 60 -3.63 6.19 -3.91
N GLY A 61 -2.32 6.42 -3.69
CA GLY A 61 -1.46 7.05 -4.67
C GLY A 61 -1.35 6.25 -5.97
N CYS A 62 -1.17 4.93 -5.89
CA CYS A 62 -1.16 4.04 -7.06
C CYS A 62 -2.50 4.13 -7.83
N LEU A 63 -3.64 4.09 -7.13
CA LEU A 63 -4.97 4.24 -7.75
C LEU A 63 -5.09 5.57 -8.52
N ILE A 64 -4.59 6.66 -7.95
CA ILE A 64 -4.59 7.98 -8.60
C ILE A 64 -3.69 7.98 -9.85
N GLU A 65 -2.51 7.35 -9.79
CA GLU A 65 -1.63 7.26 -10.97
C GLU A 65 -2.25 6.40 -12.08
N VAL A 66 -2.89 5.28 -11.75
CA VAL A 66 -3.63 4.44 -12.72
C VAL A 66 -4.72 5.26 -13.42
N MET A 67 -5.47 6.08 -12.68
CA MET A 67 -6.46 6.99 -13.25
C MET A 67 -5.84 7.98 -14.25
N LYS A 68 -4.72 8.61 -13.89
CA LYS A 68 -3.99 9.52 -14.79
C LYS A 68 -3.45 8.84 -16.05
N ARG A 69 -3.17 7.54 -15.98
CA ARG A 69 -2.66 6.72 -17.09
C ARG A 69 -3.75 6.00 -17.88
N GLY A 70 -5.03 6.26 -17.59
CA GLY A 70 -6.15 5.61 -18.28
C GLY A 70 -6.16 4.09 -18.08
N GLY A 71 -5.77 3.60 -16.90
CA GLY A 71 -5.66 2.17 -16.60
C GLY A 71 -4.27 1.57 -16.82
N GLY A 72 -3.31 2.34 -17.36
CA GLY A 72 -1.92 1.91 -17.54
C GLY A 72 -1.18 1.67 -16.21
N ASN A 73 -0.20 0.77 -16.25
CA ASN A 73 0.71 0.48 -15.13
C ASN A 73 2.11 1.10 -15.31
N ASP A 74 2.27 2.00 -16.29
CA ASP A 74 3.51 2.71 -16.62
C ASP A 74 3.74 3.92 -15.69
N TYR A 75 3.71 3.68 -14.37
CA TYR A 75 3.96 4.71 -13.38
C TYR A 75 4.96 4.24 -12.33
N LYS A 76 5.56 5.21 -11.64
CA LYS A 76 6.38 4.94 -10.47
C LYS A 76 5.50 5.05 -9.23
N ILE A 77 5.70 4.15 -8.27
CA ILE A 77 5.00 4.22 -6.98
C ILE A 77 5.22 5.63 -6.39
N PRO A 78 4.15 6.39 -6.09
CA PRO A 78 4.27 7.76 -5.64
C PRO A 78 4.88 7.82 -4.22
N HIS A 79 5.88 8.69 -4.07
CA HIS A 79 6.58 8.90 -2.81
C HIS A 79 6.18 10.25 -2.19
N MET A 80 5.73 10.26 -0.93
CA MET A 80 5.19 11.47 -0.27
C MET A 80 5.82 11.76 1.11
N TYR A 81 7.02 11.22 1.39
CA TYR A 81 7.75 11.46 2.64
C TYR A 81 6.91 11.21 3.92
N LYS A 82 6.22 10.06 3.94
CA LYS A 82 5.22 9.70 4.95
C LYS A 82 5.78 9.75 6.38
N ASP A 83 7.01 9.27 6.59
CA ASP A 83 7.70 9.32 7.89
C ASP A 83 7.84 10.74 8.44
N GLY A 84 8.10 11.72 7.57
CA GLY A 84 8.23 13.11 7.99
C GLY A 84 6.89 13.74 8.35
N LEU A 85 5.86 13.47 7.54
CA LEU A 85 4.50 13.95 7.80
C LEU A 85 3.94 13.37 9.10
N GLU A 86 4.21 12.11 9.37
CA GLU A 86 3.79 11.42 10.60
C GLU A 86 4.46 12.02 11.83
N ARG A 87 5.78 12.23 11.80
CA ARG A 87 6.50 12.92 12.90
C ARG A 87 6.00 14.34 13.15
N ALA A 88 5.49 15.00 12.11
CA ALA A 88 4.91 16.34 12.21
C ALA A 88 3.43 16.35 12.62
N GLY A 89 2.79 15.17 12.77
CA GLY A 89 1.35 15.05 13.06
C GLY A 89 0.43 15.44 11.89
N ASN A 90 0.98 15.50 10.67
CA ASN A 90 0.31 16.01 9.47
C ASN A 90 0.11 14.93 8.40
N LEU A 91 0.32 13.64 8.72
CA LEU A 91 0.07 12.56 7.78
C LEU A 91 -1.45 12.40 7.59
N PRO A 92 -1.98 12.55 6.35
CA PRO A 92 -3.40 12.33 6.12
C PRO A 92 -3.76 10.85 6.22
N ASN A 93 -5.04 10.53 6.37
CA ASN A 93 -5.55 9.17 6.26
C ASN A 93 -6.10 8.87 4.85
N VAL A 94 -6.40 9.91 4.09
CA VAL A 94 -6.96 9.84 2.74
C VAL A 94 -6.28 10.87 1.86
N LEU A 95 -5.93 10.49 0.64
CA LEU A 95 -5.42 11.39 -0.39
C LEU A 95 -6.58 11.96 -1.20
N ASP A 96 -6.49 13.25 -1.51
CA ASP A 96 -7.44 13.88 -2.42
C ASP A 96 -7.23 13.37 -3.85
N CYS A 97 -8.34 13.04 -4.50
CA CYS A 97 -8.39 12.83 -5.93
C CYS A 97 -8.98 14.07 -6.59
N ASP A 98 -8.31 14.57 -7.61
CA ASP A 98 -8.83 15.68 -8.40
C ASP A 98 -10.19 15.33 -9.02
N HIS A 99 -11.16 16.24 -8.89
CA HIS A 99 -12.53 15.99 -9.34
C HIS A 99 -12.62 15.92 -10.87
N GLU A 100 -11.88 16.76 -11.59
CA GLU A 100 -11.86 16.74 -13.05
C GLU A 100 -11.27 15.42 -13.56
N LEU A 101 -10.19 14.93 -12.91
CA LEU A 101 -9.64 13.60 -13.19
C LEU A 101 -10.69 12.51 -12.98
N TYR A 102 -11.37 12.50 -11.83
CA TYR A 102 -12.39 11.51 -11.52
C TYR A 102 -13.50 11.48 -12.58
N GLU A 103 -14.08 12.64 -12.91
CA GLU A 103 -15.12 12.77 -13.92
C GLU A 103 -14.65 12.28 -15.30
N SER A 104 -13.42 12.63 -15.69
CA SER A 104 -12.85 12.18 -16.97
C SER A 104 -12.72 10.66 -17.06
N VAL A 105 -12.31 10.00 -15.96
CA VAL A 105 -12.20 8.54 -15.89
C VAL A 105 -13.58 7.89 -15.91
N MET A 106 -14.54 8.43 -15.16
CA MET A 106 -15.91 7.90 -15.17
C MET A 106 -16.55 7.98 -16.55
N GLN A 107 -16.33 9.06 -17.30
CA GLN A 107 -16.77 9.18 -18.69
C GLN A 107 -16.08 8.17 -19.60
N ALA A 108 -14.77 7.94 -19.43
CA ALA A 108 -14.02 6.98 -20.23
C ALA A 108 -14.47 5.53 -20.00
N VAL A 109 -14.80 5.17 -18.76
CA VAL A 109 -15.24 3.81 -18.37
C VAL A 109 -16.71 3.55 -18.72
N ALA A 110 -17.53 4.59 -18.85
CA ALA A 110 -18.94 4.47 -19.21
C ALA A 110 -19.20 4.21 -20.71
N ASN A 111 -18.18 4.35 -21.56
CA ASN A 111 -18.22 4.07 -23.00
C ASN A 111 -17.72 2.66 -23.32
#